data_AF-A0A7K4FAN3-F1
#
_entry.id   AF-A0A7K4FAN3-F1
#
_cell.length_a   1.000
_cell.length_b   1.000
_cell.length_c   1.000
_cell.angle_alpha   90.00
_cell.angle_beta   90.00
_cell.angle_gamma   90.00
#
_symmetry.space_group_name_H-M   'P 1'
#
loop_
_entity.id
_entity.type
_entity.pdbx_description
1 polymer ?
#
loop_
_entity_poly.entity_id
_entity_poly.type
_entity_poly.pdbx_seq_one_letter_code
_entity_poly.pdbx_strand_id
1 'polypeptide(L)'
;ILEAIEETIRILKNFNDIEIRNNVVMYLAIKWAKDNGEKAIITGDGADELFAGYNFLLNKSESELEKEIKRICSVMHFPTQKIGEDLGIAVESPFLNKKVIKLSEEIPVNLKVNEKDGKRYGKWILRKAFEKKIPHQIAWREKSPMQEGSGTEGLTNLFNSIIGEEQFVEKKLTVEKTDGVVIRSRESMHYYEIFKKLYGSPVDSKSEKICPYCKHIVEESKFCRMCGAFPI
;
A
#
# COMPACT_ATOMS: atom_id res chain seq x y z
N ILE A 1 -15.04 -6.85 -8.89
CA ILE A 1 -13.79 -6.84 -8.10
C ILE A 1 -12.67 -7.64 -8.76
N LEU A 2 -12.91 -8.86 -9.25
CA LEU A 2 -11.87 -9.69 -9.90
C LEU A 2 -11.26 -9.01 -11.14
N GLU A 3 -12.08 -8.41 -12.00
CA GLU A 3 -11.59 -7.60 -13.13
C GLU A 3 -10.73 -6.41 -12.67
N ALA A 4 -11.13 -5.73 -11.59
CA ALA A 4 -10.35 -4.65 -11.01
C ALA A 4 -9.00 -5.12 -10.45
N ILE A 5 -8.93 -6.35 -9.92
CA ILE A 5 -7.68 -6.98 -9.49
C ILE A 5 -6.77 -7.22 -10.71
N GLU A 6 -7.30 -7.81 -11.78
CA GLU A 6 -6.54 -8.05 -13.01
C GLU A 6 -6.00 -6.74 -13.61
N GLU A 7 -6.82 -5.71 -13.68
CA GLU A 7 -6.40 -4.39 -14.14
C GLU A 7 -5.39 -3.72 -13.19
N THR A 8 -5.56 -3.85 -11.88
CA THR A 8 -4.59 -3.34 -10.91
C THR A 8 -3.24 -4.04 -11.06
N ILE A 9 -3.21 -5.36 -11.26
CA ILE A 9 -1.99 -6.13 -11.53
C ILE A 9 -1.37 -5.69 -12.86
N ARG A 10 -2.19 -5.47 -13.90
CA ARG A 10 -1.72 -4.97 -15.21
C ARG A 10 -1.05 -3.60 -15.08
N ILE A 11 -1.65 -2.68 -14.33
CA ILE A 11 -1.11 -1.34 -14.15
C ILE A 11 0.15 -1.38 -13.28
N LEU A 12 0.08 -2.04 -12.12
CA LEU A 12 1.17 -2.02 -11.15
C LEU A 12 2.34 -2.91 -11.54
N LYS A 13 2.10 -3.95 -12.35
CA LYS A 13 3.09 -4.93 -12.82
C LYS A 13 3.78 -5.66 -11.67
N ASN A 14 3.00 -6.05 -10.66
CA ASN A 14 3.43 -6.88 -9.55
C ASN A 14 2.27 -7.78 -9.08
N PHE A 15 2.56 -8.75 -8.22
CA PHE A 15 1.57 -9.64 -7.61
C PHE A 15 1.64 -9.54 -6.07
N ASN A 16 2.01 -8.37 -5.57
CA ASN A 16 2.14 -8.08 -4.15
C ASN A 16 0.74 -7.97 -3.53
N ASP A 17 0.34 -8.97 -2.75
CA ASP A 17 -1.02 -9.12 -2.25
C ASP A 17 -1.49 -7.96 -1.36
N ILE A 18 -0.57 -7.34 -0.60
CA ILE A 18 -0.89 -6.18 0.23
C ILE A 18 -1.11 -4.94 -0.65
N GLU A 19 -0.26 -4.74 -1.64
CA GLU A 19 -0.33 -3.58 -2.53
C GLU A 19 -1.54 -3.67 -3.46
N ILE A 20 -1.84 -4.85 -4.00
CA ILE A 20 -3.03 -5.08 -4.83
C ILE A 20 -4.32 -4.87 -4.02
N ARG A 21 -4.42 -5.41 -2.78
CA ARG A 21 -5.60 -5.21 -1.90
C ARG A 21 -5.88 -3.75 -1.60
N ASN A 22 -4.83 -2.96 -1.44
CA ASN A 22 -4.95 -1.53 -1.20
C ASN A 22 -5.33 -0.79 -2.49
N ASN A 23 -4.65 -1.07 -3.59
CA ASN A 23 -4.78 -0.28 -4.81
C ASN A 23 -5.98 -0.65 -5.68
N VAL A 24 -6.60 -1.81 -5.49
CA VAL A 24 -7.88 -2.13 -6.15
C VAL A 24 -8.98 -1.15 -5.75
N VAL A 25 -8.92 -0.63 -4.52
CA VAL A 25 -9.85 0.41 -4.03
C VAL A 25 -9.65 1.70 -4.83
N MET A 26 -8.40 2.12 -5.01
CA MET A 26 -8.05 3.32 -5.77
C MET A 26 -8.36 3.16 -7.26
N TYR A 27 -8.11 1.99 -7.84
CA TYR A 27 -8.52 1.67 -9.21
C TYR A 27 -10.03 1.84 -9.38
N LEU A 28 -10.84 1.26 -8.49
CA LEU A 28 -12.30 1.37 -8.57
C LEU A 28 -12.77 2.83 -8.42
N ALA A 29 -12.18 3.59 -7.49
CA ALA A 29 -12.53 5.00 -7.29
C ALA A 29 -12.17 5.87 -8.50
N ILE A 30 -10.97 5.68 -9.08
CA ILE A 30 -10.51 6.41 -10.27
C ILE A 30 -11.33 6.00 -11.51
N LYS A 31 -11.60 4.71 -11.67
CA LYS A 31 -12.47 4.22 -12.75
C LYS A 31 -13.86 4.83 -12.64
N TRP A 32 -14.45 4.87 -11.44
CA TRP A 32 -15.72 5.53 -11.22
C TRP A 32 -15.66 7.01 -11.62
N ALA A 33 -14.61 7.74 -11.23
CA ALA A 33 -14.43 9.14 -11.60
C ALA A 33 -14.40 9.30 -13.14
N LYS A 34 -13.63 8.45 -13.84
CA LYS A 34 -13.57 8.41 -15.30
C LYS A 34 -14.93 8.14 -15.94
N ASP A 35 -15.64 7.11 -15.48
CA ASP A 35 -16.93 6.71 -16.02
C ASP A 35 -18.00 7.82 -15.83
N ASN A 36 -17.79 8.72 -14.87
CA ASN A 36 -18.67 9.87 -14.59
C ASN A 36 -18.15 11.19 -15.20
N GLY A 37 -17.15 11.14 -16.08
CA GLY A 37 -16.65 12.31 -16.80
C GLY A 37 -15.76 13.25 -15.97
N GLU A 38 -15.34 12.83 -14.78
CA GLU A 38 -14.35 13.57 -14.01
C GLU A 38 -12.97 13.48 -14.68
N LYS A 39 -12.15 14.51 -14.47
CA LYS A 39 -10.80 14.61 -15.06
C LYS A 39 -9.69 14.47 -14.04
N ALA A 40 -10.00 14.64 -12.76
CA ALA A 40 -9.03 14.65 -11.69
C ALA A 40 -9.63 14.18 -10.37
N ILE A 41 -8.78 13.64 -9.50
CA ILE A 41 -9.09 13.35 -8.11
C ILE A 41 -7.99 13.88 -7.18
N ILE A 42 -8.35 14.16 -5.93
CA ILE A 42 -7.41 14.56 -4.87
C ILE A 42 -7.33 13.43 -3.84
N THR A 43 -6.11 13.02 -3.48
CA THR A 43 -5.85 11.96 -2.50
C THR A 43 -5.17 12.49 -1.24
N GLY A 44 -5.26 11.72 -0.17
CA GLY A 44 -4.56 11.98 1.09
C GLY A 44 -3.17 11.35 1.18
N ASP A 45 -2.62 10.85 0.06
CA ASP A 45 -1.33 10.15 0.01
C ASP A 45 -0.20 11.02 0.56
N GLY A 46 0.66 10.45 1.41
CA GLY A 46 1.75 11.17 2.09
C GLY A 46 1.40 11.66 3.50
N ALA A 47 0.12 11.75 3.87
CA ALA A 47 -0.24 12.26 5.18
C ALA A 47 0.21 11.35 6.33
N ASP A 48 0.16 10.03 6.16
CA ASP A 48 0.55 9.06 7.19
C ASP A 48 2.07 9.03 7.39
N GLU A 49 2.82 9.14 6.30
CA GLU A 49 4.28 9.19 6.27
C GLU A 49 4.81 10.46 6.94
N LEU A 50 4.32 11.62 6.51
CA LEU A 50 4.85 12.92 6.92
C LEU A 50 4.44 13.32 8.35
N PHE A 51 3.25 12.89 8.78
CA PHE A 51 2.64 13.31 10.04
C PHE A 51 2.39 12.14 11.02
N ALA A 52 3.11 11.03 10.85
CA ALA A 52 3.10 9.89 11.76
C ALA A 52 1.70 9.29 12.01
N GLY A 53 0.98 8.96 10.94
CA GLY A 53 -0.38 8.42 11.06
C GLY A 53 -0.48 6.91 11.21
N TYR A 54 0.62 6.17 11.03
CA TYR A 54 0.64 4.73 11.21
C TYR A 54 0.56 4.30 12.68
N ASN A 55 -0.31 3.32 13.00
CA ASN A 55 -0.52 2.86 14.38
C ASN A 55 0.76 2.39 15.08
N PHE A 56 1.70 1.76 14.35
CA PHE A 56 2.98 1.29 14.91
C PHE A 56 3.94 2.43 15.32
N LEU A 57 3.67 3.67 14.93
CA LEU A 57 4.45 4.85 15.31
C LEU A 57 4.00 5.44 16.65
N LEU A 58 2.77 5.15 17.09
CA LEU A 58 2.14 5.86 18.21
C LEU A 58 2.84 5.64 19.55
N ASN A 59 3.49 4.49 19.75
CA ASN A 59 4.11 4.12 21.02
C ASN A 59 5.64 4.25 21.02
N LYS A 60 6.23 4.84 19.97
CA LYS A 60 7.67 5.05 19.88
C LYS A 60 8.11 6.22 20.75
N SER A 61 9.35 6.18 21.24
CA SER A 61 10.01 7.36 21.81
C SER A 61 10.23 8.42 20.73
N GLU A 62 10.44 9.68 21.11
CA GLU A 62 10.64 10.77 20.13
C GLU A 62 11.82 10.50 19.18
N SER A 63 12.93 9.98 19.71
CA SER A 63 14.13 9.69 18.89
C SER A 63 13.91 8.54 17.91
N GLU A 64 13.15 7.51 18.29
CA GLU A 64 12.77 6.42 17.40
C GLU A 64 11.73 6.88 16.37
N LEU A 65 10.78 7.70 16.79
CA LEU A 65 9.74 8.24 15.93
C LEU A 65 10.35 9.09 14.81
N GLU A 66 11.32 9.95 15.13
CA GLU A 66 12.01 10.77 14.13
C GLU A 66 12.76 9.92 13.11
N LYS A 67 13.50 8.90 13.58
CA LYS A 67 14.22 7.96 12.70
C LYS A 67 13.26 7.19 11.79
N GLU A 68 12.16 6.70 12.32
CA GLU A 68 11.17 5.95 11.55
C GLU A 68 10.44 6.82 10.52
N ILE A 69 10.06 8.06 10.87
CA ILE A 69 9.47 8.99 9.91
C ILE A 69 10.45 9.24 8.76
N LYS A 70 11.72 9.54 9.05
CA LYS A 70 12.76 9.74 8.01
C LYS A 70 12.90 8.52 7.10
N ARG A 71 12.95 7.32 7.70
CA ARG A 71 13.04 6.05 6.96
C ARG A 71 11.82 5.80 6.08
N ILE A 72 10.62 6.07 6.58
CA ILE A 72 9.37 5.88 5.84
C ILE A 72 9.31 6.87 4.67
N CYS A 73 9.59 8.15 4.92
CA CYS A 73 9.61 9.19 3.88
C CYS A 73 10.65 8.90 2.78
N SER A 74 11.79 8.27 3.10
CA SER A 74 12.81 7.94 2.10
C SER A 74 12.41 6.78 1.17
N VAL A 75 11.44 5.95 1.56
CA VAL A 75 11.00 4.77 0.78
C VAL A 75 9.54 4.83 0.35
N MET A 76 8.82 5.91 0.70
CA MET A 76 7.39 6.05 0.43
C MET A 76 7.09 5.91 -1.06
N HIS A 77 6.00 5.24 -1.36
CA HIS A 77 5.61 4.89 -2.72
C HIS A 77 4.10 4.93 -2.83
N PHE A 78 3.60 5.61 -3.86
CA PHE A 78 2.18 5.83 -4.08
C PHE A 78 1.83 5.31 -5.48
N PRO A 79 1.24 4.10 -5.59
CA PRO A 79 0.86 3.54 -6.88
C PRO A 79 -0.36 4.23 -7.51
N THR A 80 -1.13 4.99 -6.72
CA THR A 80 -2.34 5.69 -7.14
C THR A 80 -2.14 6.56 -8.38
N GLN A 81 -1.02 7.27 -8.48
CA GLN A 81 -0.72 8.16 -9.60
C GLN A 81 -0.55 7.37 -10.91
N LYS A 82 0.07 6.18 -10.84
CA LYS A 82 0.23 5.28 -11.99
C LYS A 82 -1.13 4.75 -12.48
N ILE A 83 -2.05 4.49 -11.55
CA ILE A 83 -3.43 4.09 -11.86
C ILE A 83 -4.20 5.23 -12.50
N GLY A 84 -4.05 6.45 -11.97
CA GLY A 84 -4.60 7.66 -12.58
C GLY A 84 -4.14 7.85 -14.03
N GLU A 85 -2.82 7.79 -14.25
CA GLU A 85 -2.22 7.94 -15.57
C GLU A 85 -2.76 6.92 -16.58
N ASP A 86 -2.79 5.63 -16.23
CA ASP A 86 -3.30 4.57 -17.10
C ASP A 86 -4.79 4.75 -17.44
N LEU A 87 -5.58 5.25 -16.48
CA LEU A 87 -7.01 5.51 -16.69
C LEU A 87 -7.29 6.87 -17.35
N GLY A 88 -6.30 7.76 -17.48
CA GLY A 88 -6.46 9.11 -18.03
C GLY A 88 -7.09 10.11 -17.05
N ILE A 89 -6.88 9.91 -15.75
CA ILE A 89 -7.36 10.76 -14.66
C ILE A 89 -6.18 11.37 -13.91
N ALA A 90 -6.14 12.69 -13.80
CA ALA A 90 -5.12 13.36 -13.01
C ALA A 90 -5.29 13.05 -11.52
N VAL A 91 -4.21 12.66 -10.85
CA VAL A 91 -4.21 12.39 -9.40
C VAL A 91 -3.33 13.41 -8.72
N GLU A 92 -3.92 14.24 -7.87
CA GLU A 92 -3.18 15.19 -7.04
C GLU A 92 -3.10 14.72 -5.59
N SER A 93 -1.91 14.78 -5.02
CA SER A 93 -1.66 14.45 -3.61
C SER A 93 -1.01 15.65 -2.91
N PRO A 94 -1.80 16.58 -2.34
CA PRO A 94 -1.29 17.83 -1.80
C PRO A 94 -0.21 17.67 -0.73
N PHE A 95 -0.24 16.57 0.04
CA PHE A 95 0.79 16.26 1.03
C PHE A 95 2.16 15.99 0.43
N LEU A 96 2.23 15.53 -0.82
CA LEU A 96 3.49 15.31 -1.54
C LEU A 96 4.05 16.60 -2.17
N ASN A 97 3.36 17.74 -2.00
CA ASN A 97 3.91 19.03 -2.41
C ASN A 97 5.18 19.35 -1.61
N LYS A 98 6.24 19.78 -2.30
CA LYS A 98 7.54 20.13 -1.70
C LYS A 98 7.42 21.11 -0.52
N LYS A 99 6.47 22.06 -0.56
CA LYS A 99 6.25 23.01 0.54
C LYS A 99 5.66 22.32 1.77
N VAL A 100 4.74 21.36 1.56
CA VAL A 100 4.13 20.60 2.65
C VAL A 100 5.13 19.62 3.25
N ILE A 101 5.94 18.96 2.42
CA ILE A 101 7.04 18.10 2.88
C ILE A 101 8.01 18.89 3.76
N LYS A 102 8.51 20.04 3.28
CA LYS A 102 9.41 20.92 4.06
C LYS A 102 8.78 21.37 5.37
N LEU A 103 7.53 21.83 5.33
CA LEU A 103 6.80 22.19 6.56
C LEU A 103 6.72 21.01 7.54
N SER A 104 6.48 19.79 7.03
CA SER A 104 6.43 18.61 7.88
C SER A 104 7.79 18.26 8.52
N GLU A 105 8.90 18.57 7.86
CA GLU A 105 10.26 18.36 8.38
C GLU A 105 10.59 19.34 9.51
N GLU A 106 10.06 20.56 9.44
CA GLU A 106 10.23 21.60 10.46
C GLU A 106 9.37 21.36 11.72
N ILE A 107 8.29 20.56 11.61
CA ILE A 107 7.39 20.29 12.73
C ILE A 107 8.03 19.28 13.71
N PRO A 108 8.16 19.64 15.01
CA PRO A 108 8.59 18.72 16.06
C PRO A 108 7.75 17.44 16.12
N VAL A 109 8.41 16.29 16.34
CA VAL A 109 7.73 14.97 16.33
C VAL A 109 6.67 14.82 17.41
N ASN A 110 6.82 15.51 18.55
CA ASN A 110 5.82 15.56 19.64
C ASN A 110 4.54 16.34 19.26
N LEU A 111 4.55 17.09 18.15
CA LEU A 111 3.36 17.68 17.55
C LEU A 111 2.75 16.79 16.46
N LYS A 112 3.45 15.74 16.03
CA LYS A 112 2.92 14.74 15.08
C LYS A 112 2.19 13.61 15.82
N VAL A 113 2.70 13.20 16.97
CA VAL A 113 2.06 12.21 17.86
C VAL A 113 1.88 12.79 19.25
N ASN A 114 0.64 12.83 19.76
CA ASN A 114 0.35 13.32 21.10
C ASN A 114 -0.89 12.62 21.69
N GLU A 115 -1.23 12.92 22.95
CA GLU A 115 -2.29 12.26 23.71
C GLU A 115 -3.50 13.18 23.93
N LYS A 116 -4.70 12.63 23.74
CA LYS A 116 -5.98 13.24 24.11
C LYS A 116 -6.81 12.20 24.84
N ASP A 117 -7.36 12.55 26.00
CA ASP A 117 -8.27 11.70 26.78
C ASP A 117 -7.71 10.29 27.04
N GLY A 118 -6.42 10.20 27.41
CA GLY A 118 -5.74 8.93 27.70
C GLY A 118 -5.39 8.09 26.47
N LYS A 119 -5.52 8.65 25.26
CA LYS A 119 -5.27 7.95 24.00
C LYS A 119 -4.30 8.70 23.10
N ARG A 120 -3.30 7.99 22.59
CA ARG A 120 -2.32 8.55 21.65
C ARG A 120 -2.89 8.60 20.23
N TYR A 121 -2.64 9.71 19.55
CA TYR A 121 -3.07 9.96 18.18
C TYR A 121 -1.89 10.41 17.34
N GLY A 122 -1.77 9.81 16.16
CA GLY A 122 -0.94 10.30 15.07
C GLY A 122 -1.63 11.44 14.32
N LYS A 123 -0.89 12.10 13.42
CA LYS A 123 -1.37 13.29 12.69
C LYS A 123 -1.89 14.39 13.61
N TRP A 124 -1.38 14.48 14.83
CA TRP A 124 -1.94 15.34 15.88
C TRP A 124 -2.09 16.80 15.43
N ILE A 125 -1.02 17.39 14.88
CA ILE A 125 -1.05 18.76 14.36
C ILE A 125 -2.11 18.96 13.26
N LEU A 126 -2.32 17.96 12.40
CA LEU A 126 -3.37 18.03 11.38
C LEU A 126 -4.76 17.98 12.03
N ARG A 127 -4.98 17.09 13.00
CA ARG A 127 -6.24 17.02 13.75
C ARG A 127 -6.56 18.37 14.39
N LYS A 128 -5.59 18.99 15.05
CA LYS A 128 -5.74 20.33 15.64
C LYS A 128 -6.00 21.43 14.62
N ALA A 129 -5.35 21.40 13.47
CA ALA A 129 -5.57 22.39 12.41
C ALA A 129 -7.00 22.32 11.82
N PHE A 130 -7.63 21.14 11.83
CA PHE A 130 -8.93 20.90 11.17
C PHE A 130 -10.09 20.55 12.13
N GLU A 131 -9.88 20.37 13.44
CA GLU A 131 -10.94 19.93 14.38
C GLU A 131 -12.14 20.88 14.47
N LYS A 132 -11.99 22.14 14.07
CA LYS A 132 -13.07 23.13 13.98
C LYS A 132 -13.68 23.27 12.57
N LYS A 133 -13.11 22.60 11.57
CA LYS A 133 -13.49 22.69 10.15
C LYS A 133 -14.25 21.46 9.65
N ILE A 134 -14.11 20.32 10.34
CA ILE A 134 -14.79 19.07 10.01
C ILE A 134 -15.47 18.49 11.26
N PRO A 135 -16.47 17.59 11.12
CA PRO A 135 -17.13 17.01 12.28
C PRO A 135 -16.13 16.36 13.25
N HIS A 136 -16.33 16.58 14.55
CA HIS A 136 -15.42 16.12 15.61
C HIS A 136 -15.12 14.61 15.51
N GLN A 137 -16.13 13.81 15.21
CA GLN A 137 -16.01 12.36 15.01
C GLN A 137 -15.06 11.97 13.86
N ILE A 138 -14.93 12.81 12.83
CA ILE A 138 -14.01 12.58 11.71
C ILE A 138 -12.60 13.08 12.08
N ALA A 139 -12.50 14.27 12.68
CA ALA A 139 -11.23 14.84 13.12
C ALA A 139 -10.47 13.94 14.12
N TRP A 140 -11.20 13.25 14.99
CA TRP A 140 -10.64 12.39 16.03
C TRP A 140 -10.85 10.88 15.78
N ARG A 141 -11.21 10.50 14.55
CA ARG A 141 -11.34 9.09 14.15
C ARG A 141 -10.00 8.35 14.22
N GLU A 142 -10.04 7.09 14.61
CA GLU A 142 -8.89 6.19 14.55
C GLU A 142 -8.44 5.92 13.11
N LYS A 143 -7.15 5.64 12.94
CA LYS A 143 -6.61 5.20 11.65
C LYS A 143 -7.10 3.77 11.41
N SER A 144 -7.79 3.58 10.30
CA SER A 144 -8.04 2.26 9.72
C SER A 144 -7.19 2.14 8.43
N PRO A 145 -6.44 1.04 8.25
CA PRO A 145 -5.85 0.67 6.97
C PRO A 145 -6.89 0.64 5.83
N MET A 146 -6.44 0.89 4.60
CA MET A 146 -7.38 1.00 3.48
C MET A 146 -8.08 -0.33 3.21
N GLN A 147 -7.38 -1.46 3.34
CA GLN A 147 -7.98 -2.77 3.15
C GLN A 147 -9.04 -3.14 4.20
N GLU A 148 -8.90 -2.66 5.43
CA GLU A 148 -9.91 -2.85 6.48
C GLU A 148 -11.10 -1.92 6.23
N GLY A 149 -10.84 -0.62 6.05
CA GLY A 149 -11.90 0.38 5.86
C GLY A 149 -12.74 0.19 4.59
N SER A 150 -12.21 -0.50 3.58
CA SER A 150 -12.92 -0.85 2.35
C SER A 150 -13.44 -2.29 2.32
N GLY A 151 -13.01 -3.15 3.27
CA GLY A 151 -13.35 -4.57 3.30
C GLY A 151 -12.57 -5.46 2.31
N THR A 152 -11.54 -4.96 1.62
CA THR A 152 -10.73 -5.79 0.71
C THR A 152 -9.85 -6.81 1.42
N GLU A 153 -9.69 -6.74 2.74
CA GLU A 153 -9.13 -7.85 3.53
C GLU A 153 -9.91 -9.17 3.34
N GLY A 154 -11.21 -9.09 3.03
CA GLY A 154 -12.05 -10.24 2.72
C GLY A 154 -11.61 -11.03 1.47
N LEU A 155 -10.76 -10.45 0.61
CA LEU A 155 -10.20 -11.15 -0.56
C LEU A 155 -9.40 -12.39 -0.16
N THR A 156 -8.70 -12.35 0.99
CA THR A 156 -7.99 -13.52 1.50
C THR A 156 -8.96 -14.68 1.75
N ASN A 157 -10.10 -14.42 2.38
CA ASN A 157 -11.14 -15.42 2.63
C ASN A 157 -11.82 -15.89 1.35
N LEU A 158 -12.08 -14.98 0.41
CA LEU A 158 -12.61 -15.31 -0.90
C LEU A 158 -11.70 -16.34 -1.61
N PHE A 159 -10.41 -16.05 -1.73
CA PHE A 159 -9.47 -16.97 -2.39
C PHE A 159 -9.27 -18.27 -1.63
N ASN A 160 -9.36 -18.25 -0.31
CA ASN A 160 -9.38 -19.46 0.50
C ASN A 160 -10.62 -20.32 0.21
N SER A 161 -11.78 -19.73 -0.06
CA SER A 161 -13.01 -20.49 -0.35
C SER A 161 -13.07 -21.08 -1.76
N ILE A 162 -12.46 -20.41 -2.77
CA ILE A 162 -12.58 -20.82 -4.17
C ILE A 162 -11.40 -21.67 -4.66
N ILE A 163 -10.23 -21.58 -4.00
CA ILE A 163 -9.05 -22.39 -4.34
C ILE A 163 -8.94 -23.51 -3.31
N GLY A 164 -9.16 -24.75 -3.76
CA GLY A 164 -9.04 -25.94 -2.92
C GLY A 164 -7.60 -26.17 -2.45
N GLU A 165 -7.43 -26.86 -1.32
CA GLU A 165 -6.10 -27.10 -0.73
C GLU A 165 -5.20 -27.93 -1.65
N GLU A 166 -5.70 -29.05 -2.16
CA GLU A 166 -4.96 -29.93 -3.08
C GLU A 166 -4.50 -29.17 -4.32
N GLN A 167 -5.43 -28.43 -4.96
CA GLN A 167 -5.13 -27.61 -6.13
C GLN A 167 -4.07 -26.53 -5.80
N PHE A 168 -4.17 -25.88 -4.64
CA PHE A 168 -3.21 -24.86 -4.23
C PHE A 168 -1.81 -25.46 -4.03
N VAL A 169 -1.71 -26.61 -3.35
CA VAL A 169 -0.44 -27.29 -3.10
C VAL A 169 0.21 -27.74 -4.41
N GLU A 170 -0.56 -28.35 -5.32
CA GLU A 170 -0.08 -28.77 -6.64
C GLU A 170 0.46 -27.59 -7.45
N LYS A 171 -0.32 -26.51 -7.55
CA LYS A 171 0.09 -25.29 -8.26
C LYS A 171 1.33 -24.67 -7.62
N LYS A 172 1.39 -24.60 -6.29
CA LYS A 172 2.53 -24.04 -5.55
C LYS A 172 3.82 -24.79 -5.85
N LEU A 173 3.80 -26.12 -5.77
CA LEU A 173 4.96 -26.96 -6.09
C LEU A 173 5.38 -26.83 -7.56
N THR A 174 4.41 -26.72 -8.47
CA THR A 174 4.67 -26.51 -9.90
C THR A 174 5.34 -25.17 -10.16
N VAL A 175 4.82 -24.07 -9.58
CA VAL A 175 5.39 -22.72 -9.73
C VAL A 175 6.79 -22.65 -9.12
N GLU A 176 7.01 -23.27 -7.95
CA GLU A 176 8.33 -23.31 -7.33
C GLU A 176 9.34 -24.06 -8.21
N LYS A 177 8.95 -25.20 -8.79
CA LYS A 177 9.82 -26.00 -9.69
C LYS A 177 10.09 -25.33 -11.03
N THR A 178 9.07 -24.71 -11.64
CA THR A 178 9.15 -24.18 -13.01
C THR A 178 9.66 -22.75 -13.07
N ASP A 179 9.26 -21.92 -12.11
CA ASP A 179 9.56 -20.49 -12.12
C ASP A 179 10.53 -20.08 -11.01
N GLY A 180 10.84 -20.96 -10.03
CA GLY A 180 11.67 -20.61 -8.88
C GLY A 180 10.98 -19.63 -7.91
N VAL A 181 9.66 -19.48 -8.01
CA VAL A 181 8.84 -18.56 -7.21
C VAL A 181 8.13 -19.32 -6.10
N VAL A 182 8.29 -18.87 -4.86
CA VAL A 182 7.63 -19.45 -3.68
C VAL A 182 6.35 -18.67 -3.36
N ILE A 183 5.20 -19.30 -3.59
CA ILE A 183 3.89 -18.73 -3.29
C ILE A 183 3.48 -18.96 -1.84
N ARG A 184 3.03 -17.89 -1.17
CA ARG A 184 2.76 -17.88 0.29
C ARG A 184 1.28 -18.08 0.66
N SER A 185 0.35 -17.76 -0.24
CA SER A 185 -1.09 -17.85 0.02
C SER A 185 -1.88 -18.14 -1.27
N ARG A 186 -3.14 -18.56 -1.12
CA ARG A 186 -4.08 -18.77 -2.23
C ARG A 186 -4.36 -17.47 -2.99
N GLU A 187 -4.45 -16.35 -2.27
CA GLU A 187 -4.54 -15.01 -2.84
C GLU A 187 -3.32 -14.67 -3.71
N SER A 188 -2.10 -14.84 -3.17
CA SER A 188 -0.88 -14.60 -3.94
C SER A 188 -0.74 -15.55 -5.14
N MET A 189 -1.26 -16.78 -5.06
CA MET A 189 -1.31 -17.70 -6.21
C MET A 189 -2.15 -17.10 -7.34
N HIS A 190 -3.35 -16.64 -7.03
CA HIS A 190 -4.24 -16.04 -8.03
C HIS A 190 -3.59 -14.82 -8.69
N TYR A 191 -3.01 -13.92 -7.90
CA TYR A 191 -2.34 -12.73 -8.43
C TYR A 191 -1.11 -13.09 -9.26
N TYR A 192 -0.36 -14.10 -8.85
CA TYR A 192 0.80 -14.59 -9.60
C TYR A 192 0.41 -15.18 -10.96
N GLU A 193 -0.68 -15.97 -11.05
CA GLU A 193 -1.15 -16.52 -12.32
C GLU A 193 -1.51 -15.40 -13.33
N ILE A 194 -2.17 -14.35 -12.87
CA ILE A 194 -2.47 -13.16 -13.68
C ILE A 194 -1.17 -12.46 -14.11
N PHE A 195 -0.28 -12.18 -13.16
CA PHE A 195 1.01 -11.55 -13.45
C PHE A 195 1.81 -12.34 -14.48
N LYS A 196 1.91 -13.67 -14.30
CA LYS A 196 2.66 -14.57 -15.19
C LYS A 196 2.07 -14.58 -16.60
N LYS A 197 0.75 -14.59 -16.73
CA LYS A 197 0.07 -14.52 -18.02
C LYS A 197 0.36 -13.21 -18.76
N LEU A 198 0.46 -12.09 -18.04
CA LEU A 198 0.67 -10.76 -18.63
C LEU A 198 2.15 -10.43 -18.88
N TYR A 199 3.04 -10.87 -18.00
CA TYR A 199 4.44 -10.40 -17.95
C TYR A 199 5.49 -11.51 -17.92
N GLY A 200 5.10 -12.77 -17.79
CA GLY A 200 6.02 -13.89 -17.70
C GLY A 200 6.65 -14.03 -16.32
N SER A 201 7.97 -14.18 -16.26
CA SER A 201 8.67 -14.47 -15.00
C SER A 201 9.07 -13.19 -14.25
N PRO A 202 8.90 -13.12 -12.91
CA PRO A 202 9.41 -12.01 -12.11
C PRO A 202 10.92 -12.11 -11.81
N VAL A 203 11.54 -13.26 -12.13
CA VAL A 203 12.94 -13.58 -11.82
C VAL A 203 13.87 -12.68 -12.63
N ASP A 204 14.81 -12.03 -11.95
CA ASP A 204 15.89 -11.27 -12.59
C ASP A 204 17.25 -11.90 -12.25
N SER A 205 17.94 -12.42 -13.28
CA SER A 205 19.22 -13.12 -13.12
C SER A 205 20.43 -12.19 -13.03
N LYS A 206 20.25 -10.87 -13.13
CA LYS A 206 21.35 -9.91 -13.28
C LYS A 206 21.69 -9.11 -12.02
N SER A 207 20.99 -9.32 -10.90
CA SER A 207 21.17 -8.54 -9.68
C SER A 207 21.79 -9.35 -8.54
N GLU A 208 22.66 -8.70 -7.75
CA GLU A 208 23.28 -9.29 -6.55
C GLU A 208 22.30 -9.41 -5.36
N LYS A 209 21.26 -8.56 -5.32
CA LYS A 209 20.23 -8.57 -4.26
C LYS A 209 18.87 -8.92 -4.84
N ILE A 210 18.42 -10.14 -4.55
CA ILE A 210 17.15 -10.69 -5.03
C ILE A 210 16.27 -11.16 -3.87
N CYS A 211 14.96 -11.12 -4.07
CA CYS A 211 13.99 -11.63 -3.11
C CYS A 211 14.14 -13.15 -2.99
N PRO A 212 14.25 -13.72 -1.77
CA PRO A 212 14.36 -15.18 -1.62
C PRO A 212 13.14 -15.93 -2.15
N TYR A 213 11.97 -15.28 -2.18
CA TYR A 213 10.70 -15.88 -2.60
C TYR A 213 10.45 -15.78 -4.10
N CYS A 214 10.57 -14.60 -4.72
CA CYS A 214 10.22 -14.44 -6.14
C CYS A 214 11.42 -14.19 -7.05
N LYS A 215 12.64 -14.11 -6.50
CA LYS A 215 13.91 -13.80 -7.19
C LYS A 215 13.89 -12.48 -7.98
N HIS A 216 12.92 -11.62 -7.74
CA HIS A 216 12.91 -10.26 -8.26
C HIS A 216 13.95 -9.41 -7.53
N ILE A 217 14.46 -8.35 -8.19
CA ILE A 217 15.40 -7.40 -7.59
C ILE A 217 14.79 -6.77 -6.34
N VAL A 218 15.59 -6.62 -5.31
CA VAL A 218 15.22 -5.96 -4.05
C VAL A 218 16.19 -4.80 -3.81
N GLU A 219 15.65 -3.60 -3.66
CA GLU A 219 16.38 -2.41 -3.24
C GLU A 219 16.71 -2.47 -1.73
N GLU A 220 17.15 -1.39 -1.09
CA GLU A 220 17.38 -1.36 0.38
C GLU A 220 16.07 -1.38 1.19
N SER A 221 15.28 -2.44 1.02
CA SER A 221 13.96 -2.65 1.61
C SER A 221 13.89 -4.01 2.30
N LYS A 222 13.28 -4.04 3.49
CA LYS A 222 12.96 -5.30 4.21
C LYS A 222 11.74 -6.03 3.62
N PHE A 223 11.17 -5.49 2.54
CA PHE A 223 9.94 -5.95 1.91
C PHE A 223 10.09 -6.02 0.39
N CYS A 224 9.58 -7.08 -0.22
CA CYS A 224 9.59 -7.25 -1.67
C CYS A 224 8.39 -6.55 -2.34
N ARG A 225 8.66 -5.55 -3.19
CA ARG A 225 7.63 -4.86 -3.96
C ARG A 225 6.96 -5.73 -5.03
N MET A 226 7.58 -6.83 -5.43
CA MET A 226 7.03 -7.74 -6.46
C MET A 226 6.00 -8.72 -5.88
N CYS A 227 6.32 -9.39 -4.77
CA CYS A 227 5.49 -10.48 -4.21
C CYS A 227 4.95 -10.23 -2.79
N GLY A 228 5.26 -9.08 -2.21
CA GLY A 228 4.80 -8.71 -0.87
C GLY A 228 5.49 -9.43 0.30
N ALA A 229 6.60 -10.14 0.05
CA ALA A 229 7.30 -10.88 1.09
C ALA A 229 7.94 -9.94 2.14
N PHE A 230 7.75 -10.27 3.42
CA PHE A 230 8.38 -9.63 4.57
C PHE A 230 8.47 -10.60 5.75
N PRO A 231 9.58 -10.65 6.49
CA PRO A 231 10.87 -9.99 6.16
C PRO A 231 11.59 -10.70 5.00
N ILE A 232 12.49 -9.98 4.32
CA ILE A 232 13.43 -10.50 3.31
C ILE A 232 14.85 -10.00 3.58
#